data_AF-A0AAE0R4S7-F1
#
_entry.id   AF-A0AAE0R4S7-F1
#
_cell.length_a   1.000
_cell.length_b   1.000
_cell.length_c   1.000
_cell.angle_alpha   90.00
_cell.angle_beta   90.00
_cell.angle_gamma   90.00
#
_symmetry.space_group_name_H-M   'P 1'
#
loop_
_entity.id
_entity.type
_entity.pdbx_description
1 polymer ?
#
loop_
_entity_poly.entity_id
_entity_poly.type
_entity_poly.pdbx_seq_one_letter_code
_entity_poly.pdbx_strand_id
1 'polypeptide(L)'
;MILTLIITVLLCFGSGLTDDVPPPQNLRHKSENLGLVLEWDPPQTSTAKDYRYTAEYKSWNLFSAVCVNVSSLSCDFTNEVTPYGTYTLRVRTELNGKSSAWVEITCEPLETITVIGAPHVTLQSRRGKMEVDITEPVLRKSTLKDFYTIIAYKIHYWIEGKMKEVQSVDQSRVMLTKLLPDTRYCVQVEIVMDQNKTSLPSNTACEMNTASDEVASWLIAVVLLVSFLVTLISVVLIFLAVCFGYRGIRFLHPRAKIPEHFKQYLTERPSSAMLLAMQNSAQPKEPYHEISIITAHEIPPEST
;
A
#
# COMPACT_ATOMS: atom_id res chain seq x y z
N MET A 1 52.17 -79.66 52.18
CA MET A 1 53.25 -78.90 51.52
C MET A 1 53.16 -79.19 50.03
N ILE A 2 52.22 -78.57 49.33
CA ILE A 2 52.37 -77.27 48.64
C ILE A 2 53.44 -77.36 47.55
N LEU A 3 53.03 -77.51 46.29
CA LEU A 3 53.51 -76.78 45.10
C LEU A 3 52.73 -77.31 43.88
N THR A 4 51.67 -76.60 43.47
CA THR A 4 51.61 -75.83 42.21
C THR A 4 51.88 -76.65 40.95
N LEU A 5 50.83 -76.97 40.19
CA LEU A 5 50.96 -77.08 38.75
C LEU A 5 49.92 -76.19 38.07
N ILE A 6 50.48 -75.26 37.32
CA ILE A 6 49.87 -74.17 36.58
C ILE A 6 49.27 -74.76 35.31
N ILE A 7 47.96 -74.67 35.13
CA ILE A 7 47.35 -74.56 33.80
C ILE A 7 46.26 -73.49 33.90
N THR A 8 46.71 -72.25 33.78
CA THR A 8 45.90 -71.12 33.35
C THR A 8 45.40 -71.44 31.94
N VAL A 9 44.17 -71.96 31.83
CA VAL A 9 43.41 -71.92 30.58
C VAL A 9 43.10 -70.44 30.34
N LEU A 10 44.04 -69.78 29.67
CA LEU A 10 43.88 -68.47 29.08
C LEU A 10 42.83 -68.62 27.98
N LEU A 11 41.56 -68.51 28.36
CA LEU A 11 40.49 -68.20 27.42
C LEU A 11 40.78 -66.80 26.90
N CYS A 12 41.60 -66.74 25.85
CA CYS A 12 41.51 -65.70 24.85
C CYS A 12 40.10 -65.81 24.25
N PHE A 13 39.10 -65.31 24.98
CA PHE A 13 38.02 -64.60 24.33
C PHE A 13 38.71 -63.42 23.67
N GLY A 14 39.15 -63.64 22.43
CA GLY A 14 39.28 -62.56 21.50
C GLY A 14 37.92 -61.87 21.53
N SER A 15 37.83 -60.76 22.25
CA SER A 15 36.87 -59.73 21.95
C SER A 15 37.16 -59.42 20.49
N GLY A 16 36.43 -60.08 19.59
CA GLY A 16 36.21 -59.54 18.28
C GLY A 16 35.66 -58.16 18.57
N LEU A 17 36.51 -57.15 18.44
CA LEU A 17 36.06 -55.81 18.13
C LEU A 17 35.30 -56.00 16.84
N THR A 18 34.00 -56.27 16.95
CA THR A 18 33.06 -56.00 15.88
C THR A 18 33.26 -54.53 15.62
N ASP A 19 34.03 -54.24 14.57
CA ASP A 19 34.22 -52.94 13.96
C ASP A 19 32.85 -52.52 13.42
N ASP A 20 31.99 -52.17 14.38
CA ASP A 20 30.62 -51.78 14.22
C ASP A 20 30.63 -50.28 13.92
N VAL A 21 29.90 -49.90 12.88
CA VAL A 21 29.91 -48.52 12.42
C VAL A 21 29.15 -47.70 13.46
N PRO A 22 29.76 -46.66 14.05
CA PRO A 22 29.07 -45.92 15.10
C PRO A 22 27.90 -45.12 14.52
N PRO A 23 26.74 -45.08 15.20
CA PRO A 23 25.59 -44.32 14.76
C PRO A 23 25.87 -42.80 14.80
N PRO A 24 25.13 -42.01 14.01
CA PRO A 24 25.20 -40.56 14.07
C PRO A 24 24.72 -40.04 15.44
N GLN A 25 25.11 -38.83 15.80
CA GLN A 25 24.78 -38.22 17.10
C GLN A 25 23.91 -36.97 16.93
N ASN A 26 23.31 -36.50 18.03
CA ASN A 26 22.56 -35.24 18.09
C ASN A 26 21.54 -35.07 16.95
N LEU A 27 20.76 -36.13 16.71
CA LEU A 27 19.70 -36.12 15.70
C LEU A 27 18.65 -35.06 16.05
N ARG A 28 18.41 -34.15 15.12
CA ARG A 28 17.51 -33.00 15.29
C ARG A 28 16.74 -32.76 14.00
N HIS A 29 15.56 -32.17 14.11
CA HIS A 29 14.79 -31.73 12.96
C HIS A 29 14.61 -30.21 13.02
N LYS A 30 14.63 -29.57 11.87
CA LYS A 30 14.40 -28.14 11.70
C LYS A 30 13.28 -27.94 10.69
N SER A 31 12.30 -27.11 11.06
CA SER A 31 11.18 -26.78 10.18
C SER A 31 11.08 -25.28 9.98
N GLU A 32 11.27 -24.84 8.74
CA GLU A 32 11.22 -23.43 8.33
C GLU A 32 10.41 -23.30 7.06
N ASN A 33 9.46 -22.37 7.04
CA ASN A 33 8.62 -22.08 5.87
C ASN A 33 7.98 -23.35 5.27
N LEU A 34 7.49 -24.26 6.13
CA LEU A 34 6.91 -25.56 5.78
C LEU A 34 7.85 -26.56 5.10
N GLY A 35 9.16 -26.33 5.13
CA GLY A 35 10.14 -27.35 4.77
C GLY A 35 10.69 -28.05 6.01
N LEU A 36 10.96 -29.34 5.89
CA LEU A 36 11.45 -30.18 6.97
C LEU A 36 12.83 -30.74 6.62
N VAL A 37 13.82 -30.41 7.44
CA VAL A 37 15.20 -30.89 7.29
C VAL A 37 15.60 -31.66 8.54
N LEU A 38 16.11 -32.86 8.36
CA LEU A 38 16.73 -33.66 9.40
C LEU A 38 18.23 -33.35 9.42
N GLU A 39 18.80 -33.09 10.59
CA GLU A 39 20.22 -32.83 10.78
C GLU A 39 20.80 -33.74 11.86
N TRP A 40 22.09 -34.06 11.74
CA TRP A 40 22.80 -34.89 12.70
C TRP A 40 24.28 -34.52 12.74
N ASP A 41 24.95 -34.96 13.79
CA ASP A 41 26.38 -34.80 13.95
C ASP A 41 27.10 -36.12 13.61
N PRO A 42 28.34 -36.05 13.09
CA PRO A 42 29.12 -37.24 12.84
C PRO A 42 29.49 -37.95 14.16
N PRO A 43 29.80 -39.25 14.12
CA PRO A 43 30.26 -39.98 15.29
C PRO A 43 31.51 -39.33 15.93
N GLN A 44 31.61 -39.26 17.26
CA GLN A 44 32.72 -38.56 17.95
C GLN A 44 34.11 -39.15 17.67
N THR A 45 34.20 -40.41 17.24
CA THR A 45 35.47 -41.10 16.89
C THR A 45 35.97 -40.76 15.47
N SER A 46 35.46 -39.69 14.86
CA SER A 46 35.50 -39.41 13.40
C SER A 46 36.69 -38.60 12.91
N THR A 47 37.81 -38.54 13.63
CA THR A 47 38.99 -37.84 13.07
C THR A 47 39.54 -38.67 11.89
N ALA A 48 39.06 -38.38 10.67
CA ALA A 48 39.46 -38.90 9.36
C ALA A 48 38.75 -40.16 8.78
N LYS A 49 37.45 -40.38 9.02
CA LYS A 49 36.67 -41.42 8.29
C LYS A 49 35.63 -40.80 7.36
N ASP A 50 35.55 -41.28 6.11
CA ASP A 50 34.56 -40.86 5.11
C ASP A 50 33.22 -41.57 5.34
N TYR A 51 32.51 -41.13 6.38
CA TYR A 51 31.20 -41.64 6.72
C TYR A 51 30.16 -41.16 5.71
N ARG A 52 29.31 -42.08 5.26
CA ARG A 52 28.15 -41.79 4.44
C ARG A 52 26.88 -42.04 5.23
N TYR A 53 25.78 -41.41 4.83
CA TYR A 53 24.53 -41.44 5.59
C TYR A 53 23.37 -41.83 4.70
N THR A 54 22.48 -42.65 5.24
CA THR A 54 21.19 -42.97 4.61
C THR A 54 20.10 -42.56 5.58
N ALA A 55 19.14 -41.78 5.08
CA ALA A 55 18.03 -41.24 5.86
C ALA A 55 16.70 -41.65 5.23
N GLU A 56 15.77 -42.09 6.08
CA GLU A 56 14.48 -42.64 5.70
C GLU A 56 13.35 -42.00 6.52
N TYR A 57 12.15 -41.99 5.95
CA TYR A 57 10.94 -41.65 6.68
C TYR A 57 9.97 -42.82 6.68
N LYS A 58 9.18 -42.93 7.74
CA LYS A 58 8.12 -43.93 7.86
C LYS A 58 6.86 -43.40 7.19
N SER A 59 6.43 -44.08 6.13
CA SER A 59 5.13 -43.90 5.50
C SER A 59 4.26 -45.10 5.81
N TRP A 60 3.18 -44.88 6.57
CA TRP A 60 2.36 -45.94 7.16
C TRP A 60 3.20 -46.95 7.97
N ASN A 61 3.54 -48.11 7.39
CA ASN A 61 4.29 -49.19 8.03
C ASN A 61 5.62 -49.52 7.32
N LEU A 62 5.99 -48.79 6.26
CA LEU A 62 7.23 -49.00 5.53
C LEU A 62 8.12 -47.76 5.64
N PHE A 63 9.42 -47.98 5.77
CA PHE A 63 10.40 -46.92 5.64
C PHE A 63 10.80 -46.75 4.18
N SER A 64 10.84 -45.50 3.72
CA SER A 64 11.26 -45.14 2.38
C SER A 64 12.47 -44.21 2.47
N ALA A 65 13.50 -44.50 1.69
CA ALA A 65 14.73 -43.72 1.68
C ALA A 65 14.55 -42.41 0.89
N VAL A 66 15.12 -41.34 1.44
CA VAL A 66 15.07 -40.00 0.86
C VAL A 66 16.48 -39.56 0.46
N CYS A 67 17.42 -39.65 1.41
CA CYS A 67 18.84 -39.49 1.13
C CYS A 67 19.51 -40.85 1.25
N VAL A 68 20.21 -41.27 0.19
CA VAL A 68 20.92 -42.55 0.17
C VAL A 68 22.40 -42.27 0.00
N ASN A 69 23.20 -42.81 0.93
CA ASN A 69 24.64 -42.80 0.83
C ASN A 69 25.19 -41.38 0.59
N VAL A 70 24.77 -40.37 1.37
CA VAL A 70 25.20 -38.96 1.25
C VAL A 70 26.32 -38.61 2.21
N SER A 71 27.16 -37.63 1.89
CA SER A 71 28.16 -37.08 2.82
C SER A 71 27.66 -35.86 3.61
N SER A 72 26.47 -35.36 3.28
CA SER A 72 25.85 -34.26 4.02
C SER A 72 25.43 -34.72 5.42
N LEU A 73 25.52 -33.79 6.37
CA LEU A 73 25.04 -33.96 7.75
C LEU A 73 23.57 -33.54 7.91
N SER A 74 22.86 -33.47 6.79
CA SER A 74 21.45 -33.14 6.72
C SER A 74 20.78 -33.82 5.52
N CYS A 75 19.47 -34.02 5.64
CA CYS A 75 18.60 -34.52 4.57
C CYS A 75 17.29 -33.75 4.56
N ASP A 76 16.84 -33.37 3.36
CA ASP A 76 15.63 -32.61 3.15
C ASP A 76 14.44 -33.53 2.84
N PHE A 77 13.44 -33.51 3.73
CA PHE A 77 12.23 -34.32 3.66
C PHE A 77 11.01 -33.52 3.16
N THR A 78 11.17 -32.25 2.78
CA THR A 78 10.06 -31.32 2.47
C THR A 78 9.04 -31.88 1.47
N ASN A 79 9.50 -32.60 0.44
CA ASN A 79 8.62 -33.14 -0.59
C ASN A 79 7.87 -34.40 -0.15
N GLU A 80 8.42 -35.14 0.81
CA GLU A 80 7.91 -36.45 1.25
C GLU A 80 6.86 -36.36 2.36
N VAL A 81 6.79 -35.23 3.05
CA VAL A 81 5.92 -35.00 4.21
C VAL A 81 4.78 -34.04 3.89
N THR A 82 3.62 -34.21 4.54
CA THR A 82 2.48 -33.29 4.49
C THR A 82 2.42 -32.48 5.78
N PRO A 83 1.90 -31.24 5.77
CA PRO A 83 1.98 -30.39 6.97
C PRO A 83 1.19 -30.86 8.19
N TYR A 84 0.21 -31.74 7.99
CA TYR A 84 -0.68 -32.27 9.02
C TYR A 84 -0.23 -33.62 9.59
N GLY A 85 0.70 -34.30 8.92
CA GLY A 85 1.12 -35.65 9.29
C GLY A 85 2.16 -35.67 10.40
N THR A 86 2.09 -36.69 11.26
CA THR A 86 3.19 -37.06 12.17
C THR A 86 4.10 -38.05 11.45
N TYR A 87 5.41 -37.83 11.49
CA TYR A 87 6.39 -38.64 10.77
C TYR A 87 7.46 -39.18 11.71
N THR A 88 7.87 -40.43 11.50
CA THR A 88 9.10 -40.97 12.11
C THR A 88 10.20 -40.93 11.08
N LEU A 89 11.25 -40.16 11.36
CA LEU A 89 12.44 -40.05 10.53
C LEU A 89 13.57 -40.84 11.17
N ARG A 90 14.44 -41.43 10.36
CA ARG A 90 15.61 -42.13 10.85
C ARG A 90 16.82 -41.94 9.97
N VAL A 91 17.99 -42.04 10.56
CA VAL A 91 19.27 -41.96 9.85
C VAL A 91 20.25 -42.99 10.42
N ARG A 92 21.12 -43.48 9.55
CA ARG A 92 22.24 -44.35 9.93
C ARG A 92 23.52 -43.91 9.24
N THR A 93 24.63 -44.30 9.82
CA THR A 93 25.96 -44.14 9.24
C THR A 93 26.33 -45.40 8.46
N GLU A 94 27.00 -45.23 7.32
CA GLU A 94 27.52 -46.29 6.46
C GLU A 94 29.01 -46.06 6.23
N LEU A 95 29.81 -47.12 6.35
CA LEU A 95 31.25 -47.10 6.13
C LEU A 95 31.70 -48.44 5.56
N ASN A 96 32.39 -48.43 4.42
CA ASN A 96 32.97 -49.63 3.78
C ASN A 96 31.97 -50.81 3.65
N GLY A 97 30.71 -50.51 3.29
CA GLY A 97 29.66 -51.53 3.11
C GLY A 97 29.03 -52.06 4.40
N LYS A 98 29.45 -51.57 5.58
CA LYS A 98 28.77 -51.81 6.86
C LYS A 98 27.89 -50.63 7.22
N SER A 99 26.87 -50.86 8.04
CA SER A 99 25.91 -49.85 8.49
C SER A 99 25.77 -49.87 10.00
N SER A 100 25.57 -48.69 10.60
CA SER A 100 25.25 -48.57 12.02
C SER A 100 23.81 -48.98 12.32
N ALA A 101 23.48 -49.08 13.61
CA ALA A 101 22.09 -49.00 14.06
C ALA A 101 21.41 -47.70 13.58
N TRP A 102 20.09 -47.77 13.40
CA TRP A 102 19.27 -46.60 13.08
C TRP A 102 19.09 -45.71 14.30
N VAL A 103 19.17 -44.41 14.10
CA VAL A 103 18.75 -43.39 15.09
C VAL A 103 17.47 -42.78 14.56
N GLU A 104 16.41 -42.83 15.36
CA GLU A 104 15.07 -42.40 14.96
C GLU A 104 14.62 -41.17 15.77
N ILE A 105 13.79 -40.33 15.14
CA ILE A 105 13.10 -39.20 15.78
C ILE A 105 11.68 -39.11 15.22
N THR A 106 10.71 -38.84 16.09
CA THR A 106 9.33 -38.57 15.67
C THR A 106 9.12 -37.06 15.60
N CYS A 107 8.64 -36.58 14.47
CA CYS A 107 8.29 -35.19 14.20
C CYS A 107 6.78 -35.00 14.36
N GLU A 108 6.40 -33.99 15.13
CA GLU A 108 5.03 -33.48 15.19
C GLU A 108 4.61 -32.87 13.84
N PRO A 109 3.30 -32.63 13.61
CA PRO A 109 2.82 -31.96 12.40
C PRO A 109 3.58 -30.66 12.12
N LEU A 110 3.98 -30.46 10.86
CA LEU A 110 4.78 -29.30 10.47
C LEU A 110 4.06 -28.00 10.78
N GLU A 111 2.72 -27.95 10.69
CA GLU A 111 1.94 -26.75 11.05
C GLU A 111 2.24 -26.24 12.46
N THR A 112 2.56 -27.14 13.39
CA THR A 112 2.87 -26.84 14.79
C THR A 112 4.33 -26.42 14.96
N ILE A 113 5.26 -27.17 14.39
CA ILE A 113 6.71 -26.98 14.63
C ILE A 113 7.40 -26.01 13.67
N THR A 114 6.79 -25.70 12.51
CA THR A 114 7.39 -24.82 11.51
C THR A 114 7.56 -23.40 12.06
N VAL A 115 8.69 -22.79 11.79
CA VAL A 115 8.85 -21.33 11.92
C VAL A 115 8.49 -20.69 10.59
N ILE A 116 7.52 -19.79 10.58
CA ILE A 116 7.16 -19.02 9.38
C ILE A 116 7.98 -17.74 9.36
N GLY A 117 8.63 -17.50 8.22
CA GLY A 117 9.51 -16.37 7.98
C GLY A 117 8.77 -15.03 8.04
N ALA A 118 9.54 -13.96 8.14
CA ALA A 118 9.00 -12.62 8.23
C ALA A 118 8.38 -12.17 6.88
N PRO A 119 7.21 -11.50 6.89
CA PRO A 119 6.69 -10.87 5.70
C PRO A 119 7.56 -9.67 5.30
N HIS A 120 7.58 -9.37 4.01
CA HIS A 120 8.18 -8.14 3.51
C HIS A 120 7.14 -7.02 3.49
N VAL A 121 7.54 -5.82 3.92
CA VAL A 121 6.63 -4.68 4.05
C VAL A 121 7.20 -3.50 3.26
N THR A 122 6.35 -2.91 2.43
CA THR A 122 6.64 -1.65 1.73
C THR A 122 5.62 -0.60 2.13
N LEU A 123 6.09 0.64 2.30
CA LEU A 123 5.27 1.76 2.73
C LEU A 123 5.24 2.80 1.61
N GLN A 124 4.06 3.36 1.36
CA GLN A 124 3.89 4.47 0.45
C GLN A 124 2.94 5.50 1.04
N SER A 125 3.41 6.74 1.24
CA SER A 125 2.51 7.81 1.65
C SER A 125 1.75 8.40 0.46
N ARG A 126 0.45 8.66 0.66
CA ARG A 126 -0.43 9.27 -0.32
C ARG A 126 -1.49 10.13 0.37
N ARG A 127 -1.45 11.45 0.14
CA ARG A 127 -2.47 12.42 0.59
C ARG A 127 -2.77 12.32 2.10
N GLY A 128 -1.74 12.30 2.94
CA GLY A 128 -1.92 12.20 4.40
C GLY A 128 -2.30 10.82 4.93
N LYS A 129 -2.31 9.81 4.07
CA LYS A 129 -2.54 8.40 4.42
C LYS A 129 -1.28 7.59 4.09
N MET A 130 -1.12 6.45 4.76
CA MET A 130 0.00 5.55 4.51
C MET A 130 -0.53 4.22 4.01
N GLU A 131 -0.14 3.86 2.79
CA GLU A 131 -0.38 2.54 2.23
C GLU A 131 0.70 1.58 2.72
N VAL A 132 0.25 0.45 3.28
CA VAL A 132 1.09 -0.65 3.72
C VAL A 132 0.80 -1.81 2.79
N ASP A 133 1.82 -2.22 2.05
CA ASP A 133 1.76 -3.38 1.15
C ASP A 133 2.65 -4.49 1.72
N ILE A 134 2.03 -5.64 1.97
CA ILE A 134 2.57 -6.78 2.70
C ILE A 134 2.73 -7.92 1.69
N THR A 135 3.96 -8.39 1.54
CA THR A 135 4.28 -9.58 0.75
C THR A 135 4.56 -10.75 1.69
N GLU A 136 3.79 -11.83 1.53
CA GLU A 136 3.95 -13.07 2.30
C GLU A 136 5.35 -13.69 2.09
N PRO A 137 5.91 -14.37 3.11
CA PRO A 137 7.19 -15.06 2.97
C PRO A 137 7.09 -16.21 1.95
N VAL A 138 8.17 -16.45 1.22
CA VAL A 138 8.23 -17.57 0.28
C VAL A 138 8.29 -18.88 1.06
N LEU A 139 7.25 -19.70 0.89
CA LEU A 139 7.19 -21.02 1.49
C LEU A 139 7.96 -22.04 0.65
N ARG A 140 8.51 -23.05 1.31
CA ARG A 140 9.19 -24.18 0.65
C ARG A 140 8.18 -25.17 0.03
N LYS A 141 6.93 -25.08 0.46
CA LYS A 141 5.80 -25.87 -0.02
C LYS A 141 4.54 -25.02 -0.03
N SER A 142 3.83 -24.98 -1.17
CA SER A 142 2.55 -24.30 -1.40
C SER A 142 2.49 -22.83 -0.92
N THR A 143 1.29 -22.30 -0.68
CA THR A 143 1.04 -20.96 -0.13
C THR A 143 0.47 -21.03 1.29
N LEU A 144 0.49 -19.92 2.05
CA LEU A 144 -0.06 -19.90 3.40
C LEU A 144 -1.56 -20.28 3.41
N LYS A 145 -2.32 -19.83 2.40
CA LYS A 145 -3.76 -20.08 2.25
C LYS A 145 -4.12 -21.53 1.98
N ASP A 146 -3.18 -22.31 1.43
CA ASP A 146 -3.42 -23.73 1.18
C ASP A 146 -3.38 -24.54 2.48
N PHE A 147 -2.75 -24.00 3.52
CA PHE A 147 -2.51 -24.73 4.78
C PHE A 147 -3.25 -24.16 5.98
N TYR A 148 -3.34 -22.83 6.06
CA TYR A 148 -3.98 -22.14 7.16
C TYR A 148 -5.33 -21.57 6.70
N THR A 149 -6.36 -21.82 7.50
CA THR A 149 -7.72 -21.33 7.21
C THR A 149 -7.85 -19.87 7.60
N ILE A 150 -7.27 -19.48 8.74
CA ILE A 150 -7.27 -18.11 9.23
C ILE A 150 -5.89 -17.52 8.96
N ILE A 151 -5.86 -16.39 8.25
CA ILE A 151 -4.66 -15.59 8.03
C ILE A 151 -5.05 -14.13 8.25
N ALA A 152 -4.44 -13.50 9.24
CA ALA A 152 -4.59 -12.09 9.53
C ALA A 152 -3.21 -11.43 9.66
N TYR A 153 -3.15 -10.15 9.30
CA TYR A 153 -1.95 -9.34 9.39
C TYR A 153 -2.10 -8.38 10.56
N LYS A 154 -1.22 -8.55 11.55
CA LYS A 154 -1.15 -7.68 12.71
C LYS A 154 -0.10 -6.61 12.46
N ILE A 155 -0.58 -5.40 12.22
CA ILE A 155 0.22 -4.24 11.86
C ILE A 155 0.45 -3.40 13.09
N HIS A 156 1.71 -3.28 13.48
CA HIS A 156 2.18 -2.40 14.52
C HIS A 156 2.73 -1.13 13.88
N TYR A 157 2.20 0.04 14.22
CA TYR A 157 2.71 1.31 13.70
C TYR A 157 2.84 2.36 14.80
N TRP A 158 3.85 3.23 14.68
CA TRP A 158 4.15 4.23 15.70
C TRP A 158 4.96 5.39 15.16
N ILE A 159 4.94 6.49 15.91
CA ILE A 159 5.92 7.58 15.78
C ILE A 159 7.05 7.27 16.74
N GLU A 160 8.29 7.51 16.34
CA GLU A 160 9.46 7.30 17.19
C GLU A 160 9.29 7.98 18.57
N GLY A 161 9.52 7.23 19.65
CA GLY A 161 9.29 7.69 21.02
C GLY A 161 7.85 7.63 21.53
N LYS A 162 6.87 7.20 20.72
CA LYS A 162 5.48 6.98 21.13
C LYS A 162 5.12 5.50 21.24
N MET A 163 3.99 5.20 21.88
CA MET A 163 3.45 3.86 21.97
C MET A 163 3.04 3.31 20.60
N LYS A 164 3.16 1.99 20.44
CA LYS A 164 2.71 1.29 19.23
C LYS A 164 1.19 1.20 19.19
N GLU A 165 0.62 1.67 18.09
CA GLU A 165 -0.76 1.37 17.71
C GLU A 165 -0.79 0.03 16.97
N VAL A 166 -1.90 -0.70 17.10
CA VAL A 166 -2.06 -2.05 16.54
C VAL A 166 -3.35 -2.10 15.75
N GLN A 167 -3.26 -2.60 14.52
CA GLN A 167 -4.40 -2.85 13.66
C GLN A 167 -4.29 -4.28 13.09
N SER A 168 -5.35 -5.06 13.22
CA SER A 168 -5.45 -6.38 12.60
C SER A 168 -6.30 -6.29 11.35
N VAL A 169 -5.82 -6.84 10.24
CA VAL A 169 -6.52 -6.84 8.94
C VAL A 169 -6.33 -8.16 8.20
N ASP A 170 -7.29 -8.54 7.37
CA ASP A 170 -7.22 -9.80 6.61
C ASP A 170 -6.65 -9.61 5.19
N GLN A 171 -6.37 -8.36 4.81
CA GLN A 171 -5.87 -7.98 3.50
C GLN A 171 -4.38 -7.65 3.55
N SER A 172 -3.64 -8.10 2.54
CA SER A 172 -2.20 -7.84 2.41
C SER A 172 -1.87 -6.39 2.05
N ARG A 173 -2.85 -5.62 1.60
CA ARG A 173 -2.69 -4.20 1.27
C ARG A 173 -3.74 -3.39 2.03
N VAL A 174 -3.29 -2.45 2.86
CA VAL A 174 -4.16 -1.64 3.70
C VAL A 174 -3.74 -0.17 3.70
N MET A 175 -4.71 0.71 3.83
CA MET A 175 -4.50 2.14 4.01
C MET A 175 -4.65 2.52 5.48
N LEU A 176 -3.55 2.89 6.14
CA LEU A 176 -3.58 3.52 7.45
C LEU A 176 -4.10 4.95 7.31
N THR A 177 -5.16 5.25 8.05
CA THR A 177 -5.81 6.56 8.05
C THR A 177 -5.63 7.25 9.40
N LYS A 178 -5.91 8.56 9.47
CA LYS A 178 -5.77 9.38 10.69
C LYS A 178 -4.33 9.51 11.18
N LEU A 179 -3.40 9.58 10.24
CA LEU A 179 -2.00 9.87 10.53
C LEU A 179 -1.75 11.38 10.55
N LEU A 180 -0.78 11.81 11.35
CA LEU A 180 -0.36 13.21 11.36
C LEU A 180 0.41 13.53 10.06
N PRO A 181 0.19 14.71 9.46
CA PRO A 181 0.98 15.15 8.30
C PRO A 181 2.43 15.41 8.71
N ASP A 182 3.34 15.32 7.73
CA ASP A 182 4.78 15.60 7.86
C ASP A 182 5.45 14.88 9.04
N THR A 183 4.96 13.68 9.35
CA THR A 183 5.37 12.89 10.51
C THR A 183 5.95 11.56 10.06
N ARG A 184 7.10 11.17 10.61
CA ARG A 184 7.74 9.87 10.32
C ARG A 184 7.07 8.77 11.13
N TYR A 185 6.46 7.82 10.42
CA TYR A 185 5.87 6.63 11.01
C TYR A 185 6.72 5.42 10.70
N CYS A 186 6.88 4.53 11.69
CA CYS A 186 7.49 3.23 11.53
C CYS A 186 6.42 2.15 11.65
N VAL A 187 6.54 1.10 10.84
CA VAL A 187 5.60 -0.01 10.73
C VAL A 187 6.36 -1.33 10.82
N GLN A 188 5.77 -2.28 11.53
CA GLN A 188 6.22 -3.66 11.66
C GLN A 188 5.00 -4.58 11.59
N VAL A 189 5.10 -5.67 10.84
CA VAL A 189 3.97 -6.57 10.58
C VAL A 189 4.30 -8.00 10.99
N GLU A 190 3.34 -8.67 11.62
CA GLU A 190 3.36 -10.09 11.93
C GLU A 190 2.15 -10.76 11.27
N ILE A 191 2.32 -11.96 10.73
CA ILE A 191 1.21 -12.78 10.23
C ILE A 191 0.70 -13.63 11.40
N VAL A 192 -0.60 -13.57 11.67
CA VAL A 192 -1.31 -14.40 12.64
C VAL A 192 -2.07 -15.47 11.87
N MET A 193 -1.84 -16.72 12.24
CA MET A 193 -2.44 -17.91 11.62
C MET A 193 -3.27 -18.69 12.63
N ASP A 194 -3.79 -19.84 12.21
CA ASP A 194 -4.54 -20.78 13.05
C ASP A 194 -3.82 -21.04 14.39
N GLN A 195 -4.63 -21.26 15.44
CA GLN A 195 -4.15 -21.50 16.82
C GLN A 195 -3.28 -20.38 17.40
N ASN A 196 -3.44 -19.13 16.93
CA ASN A 196 -2.63 -17.97 17.32
C ASN A 196 -1.12 -18.16 17.03
N LYS A 197 -0.76 -19.03 16.08
CA LYS A 197 0.62 -19.14 15.61
C LYS A 197 0.98 -17.85 14.87
N THR A 198 2.14 -17.28 15.18
CA THR A 198 2.61 -16.07 14.51
C THR A 198 3.85 -16.34 13.66
N SER A 199 3.99 -15.59 12.56
CA SER A 199 5.25 -15.51 11.83
C SER A 199 6.30 -14.75 12.64
N LEU A 200 7.55 -14.82 12.18
CA LEU A 200 8.54 -13.83 12.57
C LEU A 200 8.06 -12.42 12.18
N PRO A 201 8.38 -11.39 12.98
CA PRO A 201 8.02 -10.02 12.65
C PRO A 201 8.84 -9.51 11.47
N SER A 202 8.24 -8.66 10.64
CA SER A 202 8.94 -7.95 9.57
C SER A 202 10.06 -7.07 10.13
N ASN A 203 10.98 -6.70 9.26
CA ASN A 203 11.83 -5.55 9.51
C ASN A 203 10.97 -4.30 9.73
N THR A 204 11.46 -3.37 10.55
CA THR A 204 10.78 -2.09 10.74
C THR A 204 11.02 -1.23 9.50
N ALA A 205 9.94 -0.89 8.81
CA ALA A 205 9.95 0.05 7.68
C ALA A 205 9.46 1.41 8.19
N CYS A 206 10.14 2.50 7.83
CA CYS A 206 9.74 3.84 8.27
C CYS A 206 9.63 4.79 7.08
N GLU A 207 8.53 5.53 7.02
CA GLU A 207 8.20 6.44 5.92
C GLU A 207 7.65 7.75 6.48
N MET A 208 7.92 8.86 5.78
CA MET A 208 7.36 10.16 6.14
C MET A 208 5.96 10.30 5.55
N ASN A 209 4.98 10.60 6.39
CA ASN A 209 3.62 10.85 5.91
C ASN A 209 3.53 12.23 5.25
N THR A 210 3.03 12.25 4.02
CA THR A 210 2.76 13.46 3.24
C THR A 210 1.65 14.29 3.86
N ALA A 211 1.59 15.58 3.51
CA ALA A 211 0.45 16.42 3.87
C ALA A 211 -0.85 15.87 3.25
N SER A 212 -1.95 16.08 3.97
CA SER A 212 -3.28 15.75 3.46
C SER A 212 -3.77 16.83 2.50
N ASP A 213 -3.84 16.50 1.22
CA ASP A 213 -4.48 17.36 0.20
C ASP A 213 -6.02 17.22 0.18
N GLU A 214 -6.58 16.36 1.04
CA GLU A 214 -8.04 16.22 1.17
C GLU A 214 -8.61 17.49 1.82
N VAL A 215 -9.21 18.35 0.98
CA VAL A 215 -10.02 19.48 1.45
C VAL A 215 -11.19 18.90 2.24
N ALA A 216 -11.28 19.25 3.52
CA ALA A 216 -12.33 18.73 4.37
C ALA A 216 -13.70 19.06 3.77
N SER A 217 -14.60 18.07 3.67
CA SER A 217 -15.89 18.23 2.97
C SER A 217 -16.74 19.41 3.49
N TRP A 218 -16.58 19.75 4.78
CA TRP A 218 -17.25 20.90 5.38
C TRP A 218 -16.76 22.24 4.82
N LEU A 219 -15.49 22.37 4.43
CA LEU A 219 -14.96 23.57 3.77
C LEU A 219 -15.62 23.78 2.42
N ILE A 220 -15.79 22.70 1.65
CA ILE A 220 -16.50 22.75 0.35
C ILE A 220 -17.94 23.21 0.57
N ALA A 221 -18.64 22.65 1.57
CA ALA A 221 -20.01 23.05 1.90
C ALA A 221 -20.10 24.54 2.30
N VAL A 222 -19.15 25.03 3.13
CA VAL A 222 -19.10 26.44 3.53
C VAL A 222 -18.88 27.35 2.32
N VAL A 223 -17.93 27.02 1.44
CA VAL A 223 -17.66 27.82 0.23
C VAL A 223 -18.89 27.88 -0.69
N LEU A 224 -19.57 26.75 -0.89
CA LEU A 224 -20.80 26.70 -1.69
C LEU A 224 -21.93 27.54 -1.08
N LEU A 225 -22.12 27.46 0.24
CA LEU A 225 -23.12 28.26 0.96
C LEU A 225 -22.84 29.76 0.85
N VAL A 226 -21.58 30.16 1.08
CA VAL A 226 -21.16 31.57 0.96
C VAL A 226 -21.36 32.06 -0.47
N SER A 227 -20.96 31.28 -1.48
CA SER A 227 -21.16 31.62 -2.89
C SER A 227 -22.65 31.80 -3.22
N PHE A 228 -23.51 30.89 -2.76
CA PHE A 228 -24.96 31.00 -2.97
C PHE A 228 -25.54 32.28 -2.36
N LEU A 229 -25.19 32.59 -1.10
CA LEU A 229 -25.61 33.81 -0.41
C LEU A 229 -25.18 35.08 -1.18
N VAL A 230 -23.92 35.14 -1.63
CA VAL A 230 -23.39 36.28 -2.38
C VAL A 230 -24.15 36.48 -3.71
N THR A 231 -24.43 35.40 -4.43
CA THR A 231 -25.22 35.49 -5.68
C THR A 231 -26.65 35.96 -5.44
N LEU A 232 -27.32 35.46 -4.39
CA LEU A 232 -28.67 35.87 -4.02
C LEU A 232 -28.72 37.37 -3.69
N ILE A 233 -27.80 37.84 -2.85
CA ILE A 233 -27.71 39.27 -2.47
C ILE A 233 -27.45 40.13 -3.70
N SER A 234 -26.55 39.70 -4.60
CA SER A 234 -26.22 40.44 -5.82
C SER A 234 -27.44 40.59 -6.73
N VAL A 235 -28.22 39.51 -6.92
CA VAL A 235 -29.46 39.55 -7.73
C VAL A 235 -30.49 40.50 -7.10
N VAL A 236 -30.66 40.46 -5.78
CA VAL A 236 -31.58 41.37 -5.06
C VAL A 236 -31.13 42.82 -5.22
N LEU A 237 -29.84 43.12 -5.06
CA LEU A 237 -29.31 44.47 -5.21
C LEU A 237 -29.50 45.00 -6.64
N ILE A 238 -29.23 44.19 -7.66
CA ILE A 238 -29.46 44.56 -9.07
C ILE A 238 -30.95 44.81 -9.31
N PHE A 239 -31.81 43.93 -8.83
CA PHE A 239 -33.26 44.09 -8.95
C PHE A 239 -33.73 45.39 -8.30
N LEU A 240 -33.26 45.68 -7.07
CA LEU A 240 -33.56 46.93 -6.38
C LEU A 240 -33.05 48.13 -7.17
N ALA A 241 -31.81 48.12 -7.64
CA ALA A 241 -31.24 49.22 -8.43
C ALA A 241 -32.03 49.48 -9.71
N VAL A 242 -32.42 48.44 -10.45
CA VAL A 242 -33.27 48.54 -11.65
C VAL A 242 -34.65 49.07 -11.29
N CYS A 243 -35.27 48.56 -10.22
CA CYS A 243 -36.58 49.03 -9.77
C CYS A 243 -36.56 50.49 -9.31
N PHE A 244 -35.54 50.91 -8.55
CA PHE A 244 -35.36 52.29 -8.10
C PHE A 244 -35.06 53.22 -9.28
N GLY A 245 -34.18 52.81 -10.21
CA GLY A 245 -33.92 53.55 -11.44
C GLY A 245 -35.17 53.71 -12.31
N TYR A 246 -35.91 52.62 -12.54
CA TYR A 246 -37.18 52.66 -13.26
C TYR A 246 -38.21 53.56 -12.59
N ARG A 247 -38.35 53.48 -11.26
CA ARG A 247 -39.24 54.37 -10.50
C ARG A 247 -38.82 55.83 -10.61
N GLY A 248 -37.52 56.12 -10.52
CA GLY A 248 -36.97 57.48 -10.68
C GLY A 248 -37.24 58.04 -12.07
N ILE A 249 -36.96 57.28 -13.13
CA ILE A 249 -37.25 57.68 -14.52
C ILE A 249 -38.75 57.90 -14.73
N ARG A 250 -39.59 57.00 -14.21
CA ARG A 250 -41.05 57.13 -14.31
C ARG A 250 -41.60 58.31 -13.51
N PHE A 251 -40.96 58.69 -12.40
CA PHE A 251 -41.32 59.88 -11.63
C PHE A 251 -40.92 61.17 -12.34
N LEU A 252 -39.74 61.20 -12.98
CA LEU A 252 -39.25 62.35 -13.76
C LEU A 252 -39.97 62.52 -15.11
N HIS A 253 -40.40 61.41 -15.73
CA HIS A 253 -41.19 61.40 -16.96
C HIS A 253 -42.48 60.59 -16.75
N PRO A 254 -43.49 61.15 -16.03
CA PRO A 254 -44.80 60.54 -16.00
C PRO A 254 -45.31 60.48 -17.44
N ARG A 255 -45.84 59.33 -17.87
CA ARG A 255 -46.46 59.19 -19.19
C ARG A 255 -47.48 60.33 -19.37
N ALA A 256 -47.09 61.38 -20.08
CA ALA A 256 -47.99 62.43 -20.50
C ALA A 256 -48.93 61.79 -21.53
N LYS A 257 -50.14 61.42 -21.11
CA LYS A 257 -51.22 61.18 -22.06
C LYS A 257 -51.51 62.53 -22.70
N ILE A 258 -51.04 62.72 -23.95
CA ILE A 258 -51.38 63.90 -24.74
C ILE A 258 -52.92 63.97 -24.79
N PRO A 259 -53.55 65.05 -24.29
CA PRO A 259 -54.99 65.20 -24.35
C PRO A 259 -55.50 65.01 -25.78
N GLU A 260 -56.61 64.28 -25.97
CA GLU A 260 -57.13 63.90 -27.30
C GLU A 260 -57.27 65.10 -28.27
N HIS A 261 -57.58 66.29 -27.76
CA HIS A 261 -57.72 67.49 -28.59
C HIS A 261 -56.41 67.91 -29.30
N PHE A 262 -55.25 67.70 -28.67
CA PHE A 262 -53.95 67.99 -29.29
C PHE A 262 -53.62 66.97 -30.38
N LYS A 263 -54.07 65.72 -30.21
CA LYS A 263 -53.90 64.66 -31.20
C LYS A 263 -54.68 64.99 -32.48
N GLN A 264 -55.90 65.52 -32.32
CA GLN A 264 -56.74 65.97 -33.44
C GLN A 264 -56.10 67.16 -34.17
N TYR A 265 -55.60 68.15 -33.43
CA TYR A 265 -54.91 69.33 -33.98
C TYR A 265 -53.61 69.01 -34.75
N LEU A 266 -52.85 68.01 -34.31
CA LEU A 266 -51.60 67.61 -34.97
C LEU A 266 -51.81 66.69 -36.18
N THR A 267 -52.98 66.04 -36.28
CA THR A 267 -53.30 65.12 -37.40
C THR A 267 -53.99 65.86 -38.55
N GLU A 268 -54.61 67.02 -38.29
CA GLU A 268 -55.10 67.90 -39.34
C GLU A 268 -53.93 68.60 -40.06
N ARG A 269 -53.88 68.44 -41.39
CA ARG A 269 -52.94 69.18 -42.26
C ARG A 269 -53.24 70.68 -42.10
N PRO A 270 -52.29 71.51 -41.62
CA PRO A 270 -52.59 72.91 -41.35
C PRO A 270 -52.84 73.65 -42.66
N SER A 271 -54.09 74.08 -42.90
CA SER A 271 -54.49 74.91 -44.05
C SER A 271 -54.12 76.38 -43.84
N SER A 272 -52.96 76.64 -43.24
CA SER A 272 -52.44 77.99 -43.05
C SER A 272 -51.87 78.50 -44.37
N ALA A 273 -52.48 79.54 -44.93
CA ALA A 273 -52.02 80.21 -46.14
C ALA A 273 -50.54 80.66 -46.04
N MET A 274 -50.04 80.91 -44.84
CA MET A 274 -48.64 81.28 -44.58
C MET A 274 -47.67 80.11 -44.81
N LEU A 275 -48.05 78.88 -44.44
CA LEU A 275 -47.23 77.68 -44.67
C LEU A 275 -47.16 77.32 -46.16
N LEU A 276 -48.29 77.44 -46.86
CA LEU A 276 -48.36 77.26 -48.32
C LEU A 276 -47.59 78.34 -49.08
N ALA A 277 -47.59 79.59 -48.58
CA ALA A 277 -46.79 80.68 -49.14
C ALA A 277 -45.28 80.46 -48.93
N MET A 278 -44.85 79.92 -47.77
CA MET A 278 -43.45 79.55 -47.55
C MET A 278 -43.01 78.38 -48.43
N GLN A 279 -43.88 77.38 -48.64
CA GLN A 279 -43.56 76.21 -49.47
C GLN A 279 -43.44 76.54 -50.97
N ASN A 280 -44.18 77.55 -51.44
CA ASN A 280 -44.19 78.00 -52.83
C ASN A 280 -43.27 79.21 -53.09
N SER A 281 -42.55 79.72 -52.09
CA SER A 281 -41.61 80.82 -52.26
C SER A 281 -40.32 80.32 -52.90
N ALA A 282 -39.86 80.99 -53.96
CA ALA A 282 -38.52 80.77 -54.51
C ALA A 282 -37.46 81.04 -53.42
N GLN A 283 -36.43 80.18 -53.36
CA GLN A 283 -35.32 80.34 -52.43
C GLN A 283 -34.67 81.73 -52.61
N PRO A 284 -34.40 82.47 -51.52
CA PRO A 284 -33.56 83.66 -51.61
C PRO A 284 -32.17 83.24 -52.06
N LYS A 285 -31.62 83.90 -53.09
CA LYS A 285 -30.19 83.77 -53.42
C LYS A 285 -29.39 84.41 -52.29
N GLU A 286 -28.78 83.59 -51.44
CA GLU A 286 -27.82 84.04 -50.44
C GLU A 286 -26.49 84.40 -51.14
N PRO A 287 -25.95 85.62 -50.94
CA PRO A 287 -24.62 85.96 -51.39
C PRO A 287 -23.58 85.31 -50.47
N TYR A 288 -22.96 84.21 -50.91
CA TYR A 288 -21.85 83.60 -50.21
C TYR A 288 -20.56 84.41 -50.46
N HIS A 289 -19.81 84.72 -49.40
CA HIS A 289 -18.40 85.10 -49.50
C HIS A 289 -17.56 83.86 -49.22
N GLU A 290 -16.67 83.52 -50.15
CA GLU A 290 -15.73 82.40 -50.01
C GLU A 290 -14.64 82.77 -49.00
N ILE A 291 -14.61 82.07 -47.87
CA ILE A 291 -13.59 82.24 -46.83
C ILE A 291 -12.54 81.15 -47.04
N SER A 292 -11.38 81.52 -47.62
CA SER A 292 -10.22 80.64 -47.71
C SER A 292 -9.43 80.66 -46.40
N ILE A 293 -9.37 79.52 -45.72
CA ILE A 293 -8.55 79.36 -44.50
C ILE A 293 -7.10 79.12 -44.94
N ILE A 294 -6.21 80.06 -44.64
CA ILE A 294 -4.76 79.91 -44.82
C ILE A 294 -4.21 79.26 -43.55
N THR A 295 -3.69 78.04 -43.66
CA THR A 295 -3.01 77.33 -42.58
C THR A 295 -1.70 78.05 -42.26
N ALA A 296 -1.59 78.61 -41.06
CA ALA A 296 -0.36 79.22 -40.59
C ALA A 296 0.71 78.14 -40.34
N HIS A 297 1.89 78.41 -40.90
CA HIS A 297 3.09 77.59 -40.91
C HIS A 297 3.64 77.38 -39.49
N GLU A 298 3.98 76.13 -39.14
CA GLU A 298 4.85 75.81 -38.00
C GLU A 298 6.22 76.47 -38.21
N ILE A 299 6.70 77.18 -37.18
CA ILE A 299 8.08 77.64 -37.04
C ILE A 299 8.59 77.11 -35.69
N PRO A 300 9.64 76.26 -35.67
CA PRO A 300 10.28 75.78 -34.45
C PRO A 300 11.40 76.73 -34.00
N PRO A 301 11.74 76.75 -32.70
CA PRO A 301 13.10 77.05 -32.27
C PRO A 301 13.63 75.87 -31.41
N GLU A 302 14.68 75.15 -31.83
CA GLU A 302 16.11 75.49 -31.86
C GLU A 302 16.82 74.93 -30.62
N SER A 303 17.73 74.01 -30.91
CA SER A 303 18.66 73.36 -29.98
C SER A 303 19.75 74.32 -29.53
N THR A 304 20.02 74.35 -28.22
CA THR A 304 21.37 74.60 -27.69
C THR A 304 21.63 73.62 -26.57
#